data_AF-A0A6L6DA32-F1
#
_entry.id   AF-A0A6L6DA32-F1
#
_cell.length_a   1.000
_cell.length_b   1.000
_cell.length_c   1.000
_cell.angle_alpha   90.00
_cell.angle_beta   90.00
_cell.angle_gamma   90.00
#
_symmetry.space_group_name_H-M   'P 1'
#
loop_
_entity.id
_entity.type
_entity.pdbx_description
1 polymer ?
#
loop_
_entity_poly.entity_id
_entity_poly.type
_entity_poly.pdbx_seq_one_letter_code
_entity_poly.pdbx_strand_id
1 'polypeptide(L)'
;MHNGCRWRAHHCLALFRVEPPQQFVHIHSHEIRRWVLHPAHYARLMGYTQKYFNEGEVMVLDLHPHWWTFVKPVFKLLAAFALVTVSFRISTVASSSFLKTLETIAVNASWALIGVTFIMLLVHALQWSRVHFVVTNQRVIYRSGVIARNGIEIPVRKVNNVSFHQSFLERIVGAGDLLIESGGEDGQSLFSDIRDPEQVQNIIQRTLRRVDEEPHD
;
A
#
# COMPACT_ATOMS: atom_id res chain seq x y z
N MET A 1 61.99 62.42 9.62
CA MET A 1 62.80 61.68 10.61
C MET A 1 61.81 60.98 11.53
N HIS A 2 61.58 59.68 11.29
CA HIS A 2 62.04 58.56 12.16
C HIS A 2 61.43 58.63 13.57
N ASN A 3 60.84 57.63 14.20
CA ASN A 3 60.65 56.18 14.04
C ASN A 3 59.58 55.81 15.11
N GLY A 4 58.70 54.83 14.96
CA GLY A 4 59.05 53.42 14.82
C GLY A 4 59.02 52.70 16.18
N CYS A 5 57.90 52.02 16.42
CA CYS A 5 57.68 50.79 17.20
C CYS A 5 58.72 50.31 18.25
N ARG A 6 58.23 50.08 19.47
CA ARG A 6 58.55 48.94 20.37
C ARG A 6 57.45 48.97 21.45
N TRP A 7 56.67 47.92 21.69
CA TRP A 7 57.04 46.80 22.57
C TRP A 7 56.22 45.54 22.26
N ARG A 8 56.91 44.40 22.32
CA ARG A 8 56.43 43.03 22.22
C ARG A 8 56.19 42.46 23.63
N ALA A 9 55.11 41.69 23.76
CA ALA A 9 54.94 40.45 24.56
C ALA A 9 54.91 40.59 26.11
N HIS A 10 54.07 39.90 26.88
CA HIS A 10 53.48 38.55 26.75
C HIS A 10 52.11 38.41 27.49
N HIS A 11 51.24 37.54 26.94
CA HIS A 11 50.30 36.59 27.58
C HIS A 11 49.02 37.12 28.26
N CYS A 12 47.84 36.92 27.63
CA CYS A 12 46.86 35.79 27.80
C CYS A 12 46.07 35.90 29.12
N LEU A 13 44.73 36.03 29.19
CA LEU A 13 43.64 35.54 28.35
C LEU A 13 42.44 36.50 28.38
N ALA A 14 41.79 36.69 27.22
CA ALA A 14 40.60 37.48 26.97
C ALA A 14 39.32 36.74 27.44
N LEU A 15 38.48 37.37 28.27
CA LEU A 15 37.25 38.12 27.93
C LEU A 15 36.18 37.33 27.14
N PHE A 16 35.14 36.91 27.85
CA PHE A 16 33.80 36.67 27.31
C PHE A 16 32.94 37.91 27.55
N ARG A 17 32.60 38.63 26.48
CA ARG A 17 31.51 39.63 26.44
C ARG A 17 30.50 39.15 25.41
N VAL A 18 29.24 39.10 25.83
CA VAL A 18 28.10 38.56 25.11
C VAL A 18 27.47 39.66 24.25
N GLU A 19 27.46 39.45 22.93
CA GLU A 19 26.57 40.11 21.95
C GLU A 19 26.04 39.02 21.00
N PRO A 20 24.77 39.07 20.57
CA PRO A 20 24.15 37.98 19.81
C PRO A 20 24.53 38.06 18.33
N PRO A 21 25.03 36.99 17.69
CA PRO A 21 25.27 37.02 16.26
C PRO A 21 24.00 36.57 15.52
N GLN A 22 23.53 37.46 14.66
CA GLN A 22 23.06 37.09 13.33
C GLN A 22 24.13 36.17 12.71
N GLN A 23 23.85 34.87 12.61
CA GLN A 23 24.75 33.96 11.90
C GLN A 23 23.95 33.02 11.02
N PHE A 24 23.98 33.34 9.73
CA PHE A 24 24.02 32.39 8.63
C PHE A 24 24.75 31.12 9.08
N VAL A 25 24.00 30.05 9.36
CA VAL A 25 24.58 28.72 9.48
C VAL A 25 24.56 28.12 8.09
N HIS A 26 25.71 28.21 7.44
CA HIS A 26 26.14 27.25 6.44
C HIS A 26 25.99 25.85 7.06
N ILE A 27 24.89 25.15 6.78
CA ILE A 27 24.70 23.77 7.25
C ILE A 27 25.59 22.89 6.38
N HIS A 28 26.74 22.53 6.94
CA HIS A 28 27.63 21.51 6.43
C HIS A 28 26.85 20.20 6.18
N SER A 29 26.97 19.71 4.96
CA SER A 29 26.31 18.55 4.33
C SER A 29 26.64 17.17 4.92
N HIS A 30 27.09 17.07 6.17
CA HIS A 30 27.62 15.81 6.71
C HIS A 30 26.79 15.16 7.84
N GLU A 31 25.75 15.80 8.36
CA GLU A 31 24.88 15.22 9.41
C GLU A 31 23.49 14.76 8.93
N ILE A 32 23.22 14.70 7.62
CA ILE A 32 22.00 14.11 7.04
C ILE A 32 22.05 12.56 7.03
N ARG A 33 23.10 11.95 7.57
CA ARG A 33 23.35 10.50 7.47
C ARG A 33 22.65 9.62 8.50
N ARG A 34 21.83 10.15 9.41
CA ARG A 34 21.23 9.34 10.48
C ARG A 34 19.79 8.85 10.22
N TRP A 35 19.11 9.37 9.19
CA TRP A 35 17.75 8.95 8.85
C TRP A 35 17.46 8.76 7.35
N VAL A 36 18.45 8.89 6.48
CA VAL A 36 18.36 8.43 5.08
C VAL A 36 18.90 7.01 5.02
N LEU A 37 18.04 6.05 5.34
CA LEU A 37 18.36 4.62 5.21
C LEU A 37 18.69 4.32 3.74
N HIS A 38 19.87 3.74 3.49
CA HIS A 38 20.28 3.34 2.15
C HIS A 38 19.30 2.30 1.58
N PRO A 39 18.81 2.47 0.33
CA PRO A 39 17.81 1.59 -0.29
C PRO A 39 18.26 0.13 -0.43
N ALA A 40 19.57 -0.12 -0.45
CA ALA A 40 20.15 -1.47 -0.59
C ALA A 40 19.82 -2.43 0.57
N HIS A 41 19.57 -1.91 1.78
CA HIS A 41 19.30 -2.77 2.95
C HIS A 41 17.82 -3.18 3.06
N TYR A 42 16.90 -2.41 2.49
CA TYR A 42 15.46 -2.72 2.50
C TYR A 42 15.06 -3.69 1.36
N ALA A 43 15.72 -3.56 0.20
CA ALA A 43 15.46 -4.39 -0.98
C ALA A 43 15.66 -5.89 -0.75
N ARG A 44 16.54 -6.27 0.18
CA ARG A 44 16.82 -7.69 0.50
C ARG A 44 15.74 -8.34 1.38
N LEU A 45 14.94 -7.54 2.09
CA LEU A 45 13.94 -8.04 3.05
C LEU A 45 12.54 -8.21 2.44
N MET A 46 12.21 -7.50 1.36
CA MET A 46 10.82 -7.38 0.85
C MET A 46 10.56 -8.10 -0.49
N GLY A 47 11.49 -8.91 -1.00
CA GLY A 47 11.24 -9.78 -2.17
C GLY A 47 10.95 -9.08 -3.50
N TYR A 48 10.89 -7.74 -3.55
CA TYR A 48 10.79 -7.01 -4.80
C TYR A 48 12.16 -6.99 -5.49
N THR A 49 12.25 -7.65 -6.64
CA THR A 49 13.46 -7.58 -7.46
C THR A 49 13.60 -6.15 -7.95
N GLN A 50 14.69 -5.47 -7.55
CA GLN A 50 15.09 -4.10 -7.94
C GLN A 50 15.17 -3.83 -9.46
N LYS A 51 14.80 -4.81 -10.30
CA LYS A 51 14.95 -4.82 -11.75
C LYS A 51 13.93 -3.94 -12.49
N TYR A 52 13.02 -3.25 -11.78
CA TYR A 52 12.00 -2.37 -12.37
C TYR A 52 12.04 -0.92 -11.84
N PHE A 53 12.99 -0.57 -10.96
CA PHE A 53 13.18 0.80 -10.50
C PHE A 53 14.22 1.50 -11.36
N ASN A 54 13.94 2.74 -11.74
CA ASN A 54 14.94 3.57 -12.40
C ASN A 54 16.06 3.93 -11.42
N GLU A 55 17.24 4.29 -11.93
CA GLU A 55 18.36 4.68 -11.09
C GLU A 55 17.97 5.85 -10.17
N GLY A 56 18.07 5.66 -8.84
CA GLY A 56 17.68 6.66 -7.83
C GLY A 56 16.22 6.64 -7.37
N GLU A 57 15.38 5.74 -7.88
CA GLU A 57 13.99 5.59 -7.44
C GLU A 57 13.91 4.82 -6.12
N VAL A 58 13.25 5.42 -5.12
CA VAL A 58 13.10 4.82 -3.78
C VAL A 58 11.66 4.41 -3.51
N MET A 59 11.51 3.22 -2.95
CA MET A 59 10.23 2.66 -2.54
C MET A 59 9.78 3.30 -1.23
N VAL A 60 8.63 3.97 -1.26
CA VAL A 60 8.05 4.60 -0.08
C VAL A 60 7.11 3.62 0.61
N LEU A 61 6.33 2.86 -0.16
CA LEU A 61 5.33 1.94 0.35
C LEU A 61 5.10 0.77 -0.60
N ASP A 62 4.98 -0.43 -0.04
CA ASP A 62 4.58 -1.64 -0.75
C ASP A 62 3.40 -2.28 -0.01
N LEU A 63 2.25 -2.33 -0.67
CA LEU A 63 1.01 -2.85 -0.12
C LEU A 63 0.56 -4.08 -0.90
N HIS A 64 0.10 -5.05 -0.12
CA HIS A 64 -0.62 -6.22 -0.62
C HIS A 64 -2.11 -6.06 -0.25
N PRO A 65 -3.03 -6.67 -1.03
CA PRO A 65 -4.44 -6.55 -0.74
C PRO A 65 -4.78 -7.18 0.62
N HIS A 66 -5.83 -6.67 1.27
CA HIS A 66 -6.20 -7.14 2.59
C HIS A 66 -6.79 -8.57 2.55
N TRP A 67 -6.61 -9.38 3.60
CA TRP A 67 -7.18 -10.74 3.65
C TRP A 67 -8.71 -10.75 3.75
N TRP A 68 -9.30 -9.60 4.13
CA TRP A 68 -10.75 -9.45 4.29
C TRP A 68 -11.53 -9.69 2.99
N THR A 69 -10.88 -9.56 1.83
CA THR A 69 -11.49 -9.88 0.55
C THR A 69 -11.97 -11.36 0.50
N PHE A 70 -11.37 -12.25 1.31
CA PHE A 70 -11.80 -13.65 1.45
C PHE A 70 -13.07 -13.86 2.27
N VAL A 71 -13.56 -12.88 3.04
CA VAL A 71 -14.73 -13.06 3.90
C VAL A 71 -15.98 -13.37 3.09
N LYS A 72 -16.22 -12.64 2.00
CA LYS A 72 -17.37 -12.86 1.10
C LYS A 72 -17.41 -14.29 0.52
N PRO A 73 -16.33 -14.83 -0.09
CA PRO A 73 -16.35 -16.20 -0.61
C PRO A 73 -16.36 -17.26 0.50
N VAL A 74 -15.70 -17.04 1.64
CA VAL A 74 -15.77 -17.96 2.79
C VAL A 74 -17.20 -18.07 3.33
N PHE A 75 -17.91 -16.95 3.47
CA PHE A 75 -19.31 -16.96 3.92
C PHE A 75 -20.22 -17.72 2.95
N LYS A 76 -20.03 -17.57 1.63
CA LYS A 76 -20.75 -18.35 0.61
C LYS A 76 -20.51 -19.86 0.76
N LEU A 77 -19.28 -20.26 1.05
CA LEU A 77 -18.93 -21.68 1.30
C LEU A 77 -19.62 -22.20 2.57
N LEU A 78 -19.55 -21.46 3.67
CA LEU A 78 -20.22 -21.82 4.92
C LEU A 78 -21.73 -21.96 4.74
N ALA A 79 -22.36 -21.04 4.00
CA ALA A 79 -23.78 -21.14 3.67
C ALA A 79 -24.10 -22.39 2.83
N ALA A 80 -23.25 -22.73 1.84
CA ALA A 80 -23.43 -23.94 1.04
C ALA A 80 -23.29 -25.22 1.88
N PHE A 81 -22.33 -25.27 2.82
CA PHE A 81 -22.21 -26.37 3.77
C PHE A 81 -23.44 -26.48 4.69
N ALA A 82 -23.96 -25.36 5.19
CA ALA A 82 -25.16 -25.35 6.01
C ALA A 82 -26.35 -25.96 5.25
N LEU A 83 -26.53 -25.63 3.96
CA LEU A 83 -27.57 -26.23 3.12
C LEU A 83 -27.43 -27.74 3.00
N VAL A 84 -26.21 -28.27 2.79
CA VAL A 84 -25.96 -29.72 2.77
C VAL A 84 -26.38 -30.37 4.09
N THR A 85 -26.02 -29.76 5.23
CA THR A 85 -26.37 -30.32 6.54
C THR A 85 -27.89 -30.35 6.76
N VAL A 86 -28.61 -29.32 6.32
CA VAL A 86 -30.08 -29.26 6.41
C VAL A 86 -30.71 -30.33 5.51
N SER A 87 -30.24 -30.47 4.27
CA SER A 87 -30.72 -31.53 3.35
C SER A 87 -30.50 -32.93 3.92
N PHE A 88 -29.33 -33.19 4.53
CA PHE A 88 -29.03 -34.48 5.15
C PHE A 88 -29.92 -34.77 6.38
N ARG A 89 -30.26 -33.76 7.18
CA ARG A 89 -31.18 -33.93 8.32
C ARG A 89 -32.59 -34.29 7.87
N ILE A 90 -33.09 -33.67 6.79
CA ILE A 90 -34.41 -33.95 6.22
C ILE A 90 -34.50 -35.40 5.72
N SER A 91 -33.40 -35.95 5.18
CA SER A 91 -33.29 -37.35 4.74
C SER A 91 -33.76 -38.37 5.78
N THR A 92 -33.38 -38.13 7.04
CA THR A 92 -33.67 -39.04 8.15
C THR A 92 -35.15 -39.08 8.54
N VAL A 93 -35.95 -38.12 8.08
CA VAL A 93 -37.36 -37.95 8.45
C VAL A 93 -38.31 -38.20 7.26
N ALA A 94 -37.79 -38.15 6.02
CA ALA A 94 -38.59 -38.31 4.81
C ALA A 94 -39.03 -39.76 4.58
N SER A 95 -40.34 -40.02 4.76
CA SER A 95 -40.93 -41.36 4.61
C SER A 95 -41.49 -41.63 3.21
N SER A 96 -41.76 -40.61 2.39
CA SER A 96 -42.32 -40.78 1.04
C SER A 96 -41.24 -40.88 -0.05
N SER A 97 -41.49 -41.73 -1.06
CA SER A 97 -40.58 -41.96 -2.18
C SER A 97 -40.33 -40.70 -3.04
N PHE A 98 -41.34 -39.85 -3.19
CA PHE A 98 -41.23 -38.58 -3.90
C PHE A 98 -40.24 -37.61 -3.23
N LEU A 99 -40.28 -37.49 -1.90
CA LEU A 99 -39.40 -36.60 -1.15
C LEU A 99 -37.93 -37.05 -1.22
N LYS A 100 -37.67 -38.36 -1.23
CA LYS A 100 -36.31 -38.91 -1.38
C LYS A 100 -35.68 -38.59 -2.74
N THR A 101 -36.46 -38.58 -3.82
CA THR A 101 -35.97 -38.19 -5.15
C THR A 101 -35.58 -36.72 -5.20
N LEU A 102 -36.43 -35.83 -4.67
CA LEU A 102 -36.13 -34.39 -4.60
C LEU A 102 -34.89 -34.11 -3.75
N GLU A 103 -34.74 -34.83 -2.65
CA GLU A 103 -33.59 -34.71 -1.76
C GLU A 103 -32.28 -35.15 -2.45
N THR A 104 -32.29 -36.27 -3.18
CA THR A 104 -31.10 -36.73 -3.91
C THR A 104 -30.63 -35.67 -4.92
N ILE A 105 -31.57 -35.03 -5.60
CA ILE A 105 -31.27 -33.90 -6.50
C ILE A 105 -30.71 -32.72 -5.71
N ALA A 106 -31.30 -32.37 -4.57
CA ALA A 106 -30.85 -31.25 -3.73
C ALA A 106 -29.44 -31.47 -3.16
N VAL A 107 -29.11 -32.69 -2.72
CA VAL A 107 -27.78 -33.06 -2.23
C VAL A 107 -26.75 -32.96 -3.34
N ASN A 108 -27.03 -33.52 -4.52
CA ASN A 108 -26.14 -33.43 -5.68
C ASN A 108 -25.93 -31.97 -6.13
N ALA A 109 -26.99 -31.18 -6.16
CA ALA A 109 -26.90 -29.75 -6.49
C ALA A 109 -26.07 -28.98 -5.45
N SER A 110 -26.20 -29.31 -4.17
CA SER A 110 -25.43 -28.68 -3.10
C SER A 110 -23.94 -29.01 -3.19
N TRP A 111 -23.59 -30.26 -3.51
CA TRP A 111 -22.20 -30.64 -3.80
C TRP A 111 -21.62 -29.90 -5.01
N ALA A 112 -22.40 -29.77 -6.09
CA ALA A 112 -21.99 -28.98 -7.25
C ALA A 112 -21.76 -27.51 -6.89
N LEU A 113 -22.64 -26.91 -6.06
CA LEU A 113 -22.50 -25.54 -5.57
C LEU A 113 -21.23 -25.36 -4.72
N ILE A 114 -20.93 -26.30 -3.83
CA ILE A 114 -19.67 -26.28 -3.05
C ILE A 114 -18.47 -26.35 -3.99
N GLY A 115 -18.49 -27.23 -4.99
CA GLY A 115 -17.42 -27.33 -5.98
C GLY A 115 -17.18 -26.02 -6.73
N VAL A 116 -18.25 -25.40 -7.24
CA VAL A 116 -18.17 -24.12 -7.97
C VAL A 116 -17.68 -22.99 -7.07
N THR A 117 -18.22 -22.86 -5.85
CA THR A 117 -17.80 -21.81 -4.91
C THR A 117 -16.36 -22.00 -4.46
N PHE A 118 -15.89 -23.23 -4.28
CA PHE A 118 -14.50 -23.54 -3.97
C PHE A 118 -13.56 -23.18 -5.12
N ILE A 119 -13.92 -23.51 -6.36
CA ILE A 119 -13.13 -23.11 -7.54
C ILE A 119 -13.06 -21.58 -7.63
N MET A 120 -14.18 -20.87 -7.43
CA MET A 120 -14.19 -19.41 -7.41
C MET A 120 -13.30 -18.84 -6.30
N LEU A 121 -13.30 -19.43 -5.10
CA LEU A 121 -12.40 -19.04 -4.01
C LEU A 121 -10.94 -19.20 -4.42
N LEU A 122 -10.58 -20.32 -5.06
CA LEU A 122 -9.22 -20.58 -5.52
C LEU A 122 -8.77 -19.57 -6.58
N VAL A 123 -9.64 -19.28 -7.56
CA VAL A 123 -9.37 -18.25 -8.58
C VAL A 123 -9.17 -16.89 -7.92
N HIS A 124 -10.01 -16.53 -6.95
CA HIS A 124 -9.90 -15.27 -6.24
C HIS A 124 -8.62 -15.20 -5.38
N ALA A 125 -8.22 -16.30 -4.75
CA ALA A 125 -6.95 -16.38 -4.01
C ALA A 125 -5.74 -16.20 -4.94
N LEU A 126 -5.80 -16.78 -6.15
CA LEU A 126 -4.77 -16.57 -7.17
C LEU A 126 -4.73 -15.13 -7.68
N GLN A 127 -5.88 -14.46 -7.78
CA GLN A 127 -5.94 -13.03 -8.11
C GLN A 127 -5.31 -12.19 -7.00
N TRP A 128 -5.72 -12.42 -5.75
CA TRP A 128 -5.23 -11.71 -4.57
C TRP A 128 -3.71 -11.81 -4.44
N SER A 129 -3.13 -13.00 -4.64
CA SER A 129 -1.68 -13.20 -4.58
C SER A 129 -0.89 -12.49 -5.69
N ARG A 130 -1.54 -12.02 -6.75
CA ARG A 130 -0.90 -11.40 -7.93
C ARG A 130 -1.16 -9.90 -8.03
N VAL A 131 -1.84 -9.31 -7.05
CA VAL A 131 -2.04 -7.87 -6.98
C VAL A 131 -0.90 -7.25 -6.16
N HIS A 132 -0.25 -6.24 -6.74
CA HIS A 132 0.81 -5.48 -6.08
C HIS A 132 0.53 -3.98 -6.20
N PHE A 133 0.54 -3.29 -5.07
CA PHE A 133 0.37 -1.84 -5.02
C PHE A 133 1.66 -1.18 -4.52
N VAL A 134 2.32 -0.59 -5.52
CA VAL A 134 3.55 0.18 -5.58
C VAL A 134 3.50 1.68 -5.25
N VAL A 135 4.08 2.24 -4.20
CA VAL A 135 4.29 3.71 -4.14
C VAL A 135 5.78 4.05 -4.06
N THR A 136 6.28 4.78 -5.05
CA THR A 136 7.66 5.29 -5.10
C THR A 136 7.70 6.82 -4.97
N ASN A 137 8.90 7.39 -5.00
CA ASN A 137 9.09 8.85 -5.07
C ASN A 137 8.73 9.45 -6.44
N GLN A 138 8.70 8.66 -7.51
CA GLN A 138 8.48 9.14 -8.88
C GLN A 138 7.11 8.77 -9.44
N ARG A 139 6.59 7.59 -9.10
CA ARG A 139 5.33 7.07 -9.63
C ARG A 139 4.62 6.13 -8.66
N VAL A 140 3.31 6.01 -8.85
CA VAL A 140 2.45 4.99 -8.24
C VAL A 140 2.28 3.88 -9.27
N ILE A 141 2.55 2.64 -8.86
CA ILE A 141 2.50 1.46 -9.72
C ILE A 141 1.43 0.52 -9.19
N TYR A 142 0.43 0.21 -10.00
CA TYR A 142 -0.56 -0.82 -9.67
C TYR A 142 -0.52 -1.93 -10.70
N ARG A 143 -0.37 -3.17 -10.24
CA ARG A 143 -0.34 -4.34 -11.13
C ARG A 143 -1.37 -5.35 -10.63
N SER A 144 -2.22 -5.82 -11.55
CA SER A 144 -3.26 -6.80 -11.24
C SER A 144 -3.48 -7.78 -12.41
N GLY A 145 -4.06 -8.94 -12.12
CA GLY A 145 -4.49 -9.92 -13.11
C GLY A 145 -3.81 -11.28 -13.01
N VAL A 146 -4.53 -12.32 -13.42
CA VAL A 146 -4.07 -13.73 -13.38
C VAL A 146 -3.64 -14.21 -14.75
N ILE A 147 -4.47 -14.04 -15.78
CA ILE A 147 -4.22 -14.50 -17.15
C ILE A 147 -3.69 -13.34 -17.99
N ALA A 148 -4.52 -12.32 -18.19
CA ALA A 148 -4.09 -11.01 -18.66
C ALA A 148 -3.59 -10.19 -17.47
N ARG A 149 -2.40 -9.63 -17.57
CA ARG A 149 -1.81 -8.74 -16.56
C ARG A 149 -2.00 -7.31 -17.03
N ASN A 150 -2.68 -6.52 -16.22
CA ASN A 150 -2.85 -5.09 -16.43
C ASN A 150 -2.00 -4.36 -15.41
N GLY A 151 -1.21 -3.39 -15.88
CA GLY A 151 -0.38 -2.54 -15.03
C GLY A 151 -0.64 -1.09 -15.38
N ILE A 152 -0.92 -0.27 -14.38
CA ILE A 152 -1.08 1.17 -14.51
C ILE A 152 0.06 1.83 -13.73
N GLU A 153 0.75 2.77 -14.36
CA GLU A 153 1.82 3.56 -13.74
C GLU A 153 1.48 5.05 -13.84
N ILE A 154 1.19 5.67 -12.70
CA ILE A 154 0.78 7.08 -12.61
C ILE A 154 1.96 7.87 -12.03
N PRO A 155 2.61 8.76 -12.80
CA PRO A 155 3.64 9.64 -12.25
C PRO A 155 3.07 10.46 -11.09
N VAL A 156 3.84 10.59 -10.00
CA VAL A 156 3.42 11.35 -8.81
C VAL A 156 3.04 12.78 -9.20
N ARG A 157 3.81 13.40 -10.11
CA ARG A 157 3.53 14.75 -10.66
C ARG A 157 2.20 14.90 -11.41
N LYS A 158 1.59 13.80 -11.85
CA LYS A 158 0.30 13.82 -12.57
C LYS A 158 -0.88 13.51 -11.65
N VAL A 159 -0.64 13.23 -10.38
CA VAL A 159 -1.69 12.99 -9.39
C VAL A 159 -2.25 14.34 -8.95
N ASN A 160 -3.53 14.56 -9.24
CA ASN A 160 -4.20 15.80 -8.87
C ASN A 160 -4.84 15.70 -7.49
N ASN A 161 -5.48 14.57 -7.23
CA ASN A 161 -6.22 14.33 -6.00
C ASN A 161 -6.18 12.85 -5.64
N VAL A 162 -6.18 12.58 -4.34
CA VAL A 162 -6.25 11.23 -3.78
C VAL A 162 -7.34 11.24 -2.73
N SER A 163 -8.37 10.44 -2.95
CA SER A 163 -9.49 10.25 -2.03
C SER A 163 -9.53 8.80 -1.59
N PHE A 164 -10.11 8.52 -0.43
CA PHE A 164 -10.36 7.15 0.01
C PHE A 164 -11.82 6.95 0.35
N HIS A 165 -12.27 5.70 0.22
CA HIS A 165 -13.60 5.27 0.64
C HIS A 165 -13.46 4.07 1.58
N GLN A 166 -14.13 4.16 2.72
CA GLN A 166 -14.21 3.08 3.70
C GLN A 166 -15.62 3.04 4.28
N SER A 167 -16.24 1.87 4.18
CA SER A 167 -17.45 1.55 4.94
C SER A 167 -17.13 1.33 6.43
N PHE A 168 -18.17 1.30 7.26
CA PHE A 168 -18.03 1.10 8.70
C PHE A 168 -17.30 -0.21 9.05
N LEU A 169 -17.61 -1.31 8.35
CA LEU A 169 -16.97 -2.61 8.58
C LEU A 169 -15.51 -2.61 8.07
N GLU A 170 -15.26 -1.97 6.94
CA GLU A 170 -13.92 -1.80 6.38
C GLU A 170 -13.01 -0.99 7.31
N ARG A 171 -13.55 0.04 7.98
CA ARG A 171 -12.83 0.81 8.99
C ARG A 171 -12.38 -0.03 10.19
N ILE A 172 -13.21 -0.95 10.67
CA ILE A 172 -12.86 -1.86 11.78
C ILE A 172 -11.71 -2.79 11.37
N VAL A 173 -11.72 -3.23 10.12
CA VAL A 173 -10.78 -4.20 9.59
C VAL A 173 -9.51 -3.55 9.04
N GLY A 174 -9.52 -2.23 8.85
CA GLY A 174 -8.41 -1.48 8.27
C GLY A 174 -8.23 -1.73 6.76
N ALA A 175 -9.32 -2.04 6.05
CA ALA A 175 -9.35 -2.18 4.60
C ALA A 175 -10.13 -1.02 3.97
N GLY A 176 -9.96 -0.75 2.69
CA GLY A 176 -10.80 0.19 1.95
C GLY A 176 -10.31 0.43 0.54
N ASP A 177 -10.93 1.40 -0.12
CA ASP A 177 -10.64 1.74 -1.50
C ASP A 177 -9.92 3.10 -1.58
N LEU A 178 -8.98 3.22 -2.51
CA LEU A 178 -8.27 4.46 -2.83
C LEU A 178 -8.62 4.89 -4.25
N LEU A 179 -9.14 6.10 -4.41
CA LEU A 179 -9.41 6.73 -5.69
C LEU A 179 -8.31 7.75 -5.97
N ILE A 180 -7.55 7.52 -7.04
CA ILE A 180 -6.53 8.46 -7.51
C ILE A 180 -7.04 9.14 -8.77
N GLU A 181 -7.14 10.45 -8.74
CA GLU A 181 -7.47 11.28 -9.90
C GLU A 181 -6.17 11.79 -10.51
N SER A 182 -6.01 11.59 -11.81
CA SER A 182 -4.82 11.99 -12.55
C SER A 182 -5.16 12.91 -13.70
N GLY A 183 -4.25 13.84 -14.03
CA GLY A 183 -4.37 14.68 -15.23
C GLY A 183 -4.06 13.96 -16.54
N GLY A 184 -3.91 12.62 -16.53
CA GLY A 184 -3.57 11.80 -17.70
C GLY A 184 -4.77 11.12 -18.38
N GLU A 185 -4.51 10.23 -19.34
CA GLU A 185 -5.53 9.53 -20.14
C GLU A 185 -6.52 8.71 -19.31
N ASP A 186 -6.09 8.17 -18.16
CA ASP A 186 -6.93 7.30 -17.33
C ASP A 186 -7.92 8.08 -16.45
N GLY A 187 -7.75 9.40 -16.28
CA GLY A 187 -8.66 10.31 -15.56
C GLY A 187 -8.85 10.00 -14.06
N GLN A 188 -9.44 8.85 -13.74
CA GLN A 188 -9.66 8.35 -12.38
C GLN A 188 -9.35 6.85 -12.32
N SER A 189 -8.57 6.44 -11.32
CA SER A 189 -8.23 5.04 -11.06
C SER A 189 -8.67 4.64 -9.66
N LEU A 190 -9.54 3.62 -9.58
CA LEU A 190 -9.99 3.03 -8.32
C LEU A 190 -9.14 1.81 -7.98
N PHE A 191 -8.51 1.83 -6.81
CA PHE A 191 -7.73 0.74 -6.26
C PHE A 191 -8.42 0.19 -5.03
N SER A 192 -8.94 -1.03 -5.11
CA SER A 192 -9.72 -1.65 -4.04
C SER A 192 -8.89 -2.49 -3.08
N ASP A 193 -9.44 -2.74 -1.89
CA ASP A 193 -8.87 -3.62 -0.86
C ASP A 193 -7.46 -3.20 -0.37
N ILE A 194 -7.18 -1.90 -0.36
CA ILE A 194 -5.95 -1.32 0.18
C ILE A 194 -5.99 -1.37 1.71
N ARG A 195 -4.86 -1.75 2.30
CA ARG A 195 -4.67 -1.73 3.75
C ARG A 195 -4.43 -0.29 4.22
N ASP A 196 -5.24 0.14 5.18
CA ASP A 196 -5.19 1.47 5.80
C ASP A 196 -5.10 2.62 4.77
N PRO A 197 -6.14 2.82 3.94
CA PRO A 197 -6.13 3.80 2.86
C PRO A 197 -5.97 5.25 3.35
N GLU A 198 -6.35 5.57 4.59
CA GLU A 198 -6.11 6.87 5.21
C GLU A 198 -4.60 7.12 5.39
N GLN A 199 -3.87 6.13 5.90
CA GLN A 199 -2.41 6.23 6.02
C GLN A 199 -1.75 6.32 4.63
N VAL A 200 -2.21 5.51 3.67
CA VAL A 200 -1.68 5.56 2.28
C VAL A 200 -1.89 6.94 1.66
N GLN A 201 -3.09 7.52 1.79
CA GLN A 201 -3.39 8.86 1.32
C GLN A 201 -2.45 9.89 1.94
N ASN A 202 -2.27 9.86 3.26
CA ASN A 202 -1.37 10.76 3.98
C ASN A 202 0.08 10.64 3.48
N ILE A 203 0.54 9.42 3.19
CA ILE A 203 1.89 9.18 2.64
C ILE A 203 2.00 9.79 1.24
N ILE A 204 1.04 9.53 0.35
CA ILE A 204 1.06 10.07 -1.01
C ILE A 204 1.03 11.61 -0.99
N GLN A 205 0.17 12.23 -0.18
CA GLN A 205 0.10 13.69 -0.05
C GLN A 205 1.38 14.32 0.51
N ARG A 206 2.12 13.63 1.38
CA ARG A 206 3.42 14.10 1.86
C ARG A 206 4.48 13.99 0.75
N THR A 207 4.44 12.93 -0.05
CA THR A 207 5.34 12.77 -1.20
C THR A 207 5.08 13.84 -2.26
N LEU A 208 3.81 14.13 -2.57
CA LEU A 208 3.43 15.19 -3.51
C LEU A 208 3.97 16.56 -3.10
N ARG A 209 3.74 16.97 -1.84
CA ARG A 209 4.25 18.24 -1.32
C ARG A 209 5.78 18.38 -1.43
N ARG A 210 6.52 17.30 -1.17
CA ARG A 210 7.98 17.32 -1.29
C ARG A 210 8.44 17.49 -2.74
N VAL A 211 7.71 16.93 -3.70
CA VAL A 211 8.03 17.06 -5.12
C VAL A 211 7.72 18.48 -5.62
N ASP A 212 6.68 19.13 -5.09
CA ASP A 212 6.31 20.51 -5.46
C ASP A 212 7.26 21.56 -4.85
N GLU A 213 7.86 21.27 -3.69
CA GLU A 213 8.82 22.15 -3.01
C GLU A 213 10.23 22.11 -3.61
N GLU A 214 10.56 21.09 -4.41
CA GLU A 214 11.88 20.95 -5.04
C GLU A 214 11.99 21.93 -6.22
N PRO A 215 12.88 22.95 -6.15
CA PRO A 215 12.99 23.94 -7.21
C PRO A 215 13.35 23.26 -8.53
N HIS A 216 12.61 23.60 -9.58
CA HIS A 216 12.93 23.20 -10.94
C HIS A 216 14.12 24.02 -11.42
N ASP A 217 15.33 23.56 -11.10
CA ASP A 217 16.60 24.05 -11.65
C ASP A 217 16.88 23.46 -13.04
#